data_AF-A0A8T3WHJ5-F1
#
_entry.id   AF-A0A8T3WHJ5-F1
#
_cell.length_a   1.000
_cell.length_b   1.000
_cell.length_c   1.000
_cell.angle_alpha   90.00
_cell.angle_beta   90.00
_cell.angle_gamma   90.00
#
_symmetry.space_group_name_H-M   'P 1'
#
loop_
_entity.id
_entity.type
_entity.pdbx_description
1 polymer ?
#
loop_
_entity_poly.entity_id
_entity_poly.type
_entity_poly.pdbx_seq_one_letter_code
_entity_poly.pdbx_strand_id
1 'polypeptide(L)'
;MRKILFALIFILMLDIVLAEDIEINLIEYHPDSYYARLQFRNNAGKDLNDLNIKIGDSFETSSQGVFKDGANYNAILNIPPGEHLVSVSTKEGVSSNKKVYFSLSKQEVKEEISREQEAVREKDELRRAAEQNLELAQSQIEIEREKAMNLGIIKESKKMDIILIGAIIAFIVGIIIIYWFIRGKKE
;
A
#
# COMPACT_ATOMS: atom_id res chain seq x y z
N MET A 1 -6.88 29.99 -1.71
CA MET A 1 -6.72 28.96 -0.66
C MET A 1 -7.34 27.61 -1.01
N ARG A 2 -8.60 27.54 -1.50
CA ARG A 2 -9.24 26.25 -1.87
C ARG A 2 -8.45 25.38 -2.87
N LYS A 3 -7.73 25.98 -3.84
CA LYS A 3 -6.93 25.25 -4.84
C LYS A 3 -5.69 24.55 -4.24
N ILE A 4 -5.16 25.04 -3.12
CA ILE A 4 -3.98 24.46 -2.45
C ILE A 4 -4.41 23.23 -1.64
N LEU A 5 -5.59 23.26 -1.02
CA LEU A 5 -6.14 22.13 -0.26
C LEU A 5 -6.42 20.91 -1.16
N PHE A 6 -6.95 21.13 -2.37
CA PHE A 6 -7.18 20.06 -3.34
C PHE A 6 -5.89 19.40 -3.83
N ALA A 7 -4.82 20.18 -4.04
CA ALA A 7 -3.52 19.63 -4.42
C ALA A 7 -2.92 18.76 -3.29
N LEU A 8 -3.08 19.17 -2.04
CA LEU A 8 -2.64 18.42 -0.86
C LEU A 8 -3.39 17.10 -0.68
N ILE A 9 -4.72 17.09 -0.88
CA ILE A 9 -5.54 15.87 -0.84
C ILE A 9 -5.18 14.94 -2.02
N PHE A 10 -4.90 15.49 -3.20
CA PHE A 10 -4.51 14.69 -4.36
C PHE A 10 -3.12 14.05 -4.18
N ILE A 11 -2.18 14.75 -3.55
CA ILE A 11 -0.87 14.20 -3.18
C ILE A 11 -1.02 13.12 -2.10
N LEU A 12 -1.86 13.34 -1.07
CA LEU A 12 -2.16 12.31 -0.05
C LEU A 12 -2.86 11.07 -0.62
N MET A 13 -3.69 11.22 -1.66
CA MET A 13 -4.35 10.10 -2.34
C MET A 13 -3.40 9.30 -3.25
N LEU A 14 -2.31 9.92 -3.74
CA LEU A 14 -1.32 9.23 -4.58
C LEU A 14 -0.52 8.18 -3.80
N ASP A 15 -0.25 8.41 -2.51
CA ASP A 15 0.45 7.43 -1.66
C ASP A 15 -0.40 6.19 -1.35
N ILE A 16 -1.73 6.30 -1.40
CA ILE A 16 -2.66 5.17 -1.14
C ILE A 16 -2.65 4.15 -2.29
N VAL A 17 -2.31 4.57 -3.52
CA VAL A 17 -2.32 3.71 -4.72
C VAL A 17 -1.04 2.85 -4.83
N LEU A 18 -0.02 3.10 -4.02
CA LEU A 18 1.23 2.34 -3.99
C LEU A 18 1.31 1.38 -2.78
N ALA A 19 0.17 0.91 -2.28
CA ALA A 19 0.19 -0.23 -1.37
C ALA A 19 0.63 -1.47 -2.16
N GLU A 20 1.75 -2.09 -1.77
CA GLU A 20 2.17 -3.36 -2.36
C GLU A 20 1.11 -4.43 -2.09
N ASP A 21 0.62 -5.07 -3.15
CA ASP A 21 -0.38 -6.15 -3.06
C ASP A 21 0.13 -7.34 -2.22
N ILE A 22 1.46 -7.52 -2.17
CA ILE A 22 2.13 -8.52 -1.34
C ILE A 22 3.29 -7.85 -0.60
N GLU A 23 3.21 -7.82 0.72
CA GLU A 23 4.26 -7.31 1.60
C GLU A 23 5.21 -8.44 1.99
N ILE A 24 6.53 -8.18 1.94
CA ILE A 24 7.57 -9.17 2.26
C ILE A 24 8.34 -8.67 3.48
N ASN A 25 8.45 -9.48 4.54
CA ASN A 25 9.19 -9.10 5.75
C ASN A 25 10.12 -10.23 6.19
N LEU A 26 11.33 -9.87 6.61
CA LEU A 26 12.26 -10.82 7.23
C LEU A 26 11.89 -10.96 8.71
N ILE A 27 11.60 -12.19 9.15
CA ILE A 27 11.25 -12.47 10.55
C ILE A 27 12.44 -13.01 11.31
N GLU A 28 13.25 -13.83 10.65
CA GLU A 28 14.38 -14.49 11.29
C GLU A 28 15.44 -14.84 10.25
N TYR A 29 16.70 -14.68 10.62
CA TYR A 29 17.82 -15.20 9.85
C TYR A 29 18.86 -15.80 10.79
N HIS A 30 19.32 -17.00 10.47
CA HIS A 30 20.40 -17.68 11.15
C HIS A 30 21.58 -17.85 10.17
N PRO A 31 22.61 -17.00 10.27
CA PRO A 31 23.75 -17.06 9.36
C PRO A 31 24.53 -18.38 9.51
N ASP A 32 24.55 -18.96 10.71
CA ASP A 32 25.24 -20.21 11.02
C ASP A 32 24.66 -21.42 10.23
N SER A 33 23.35 -21.40 9.96
CA SER A 33 22.64 -22.49 9.28
C SER A 33 22.03 -22.08 7.94
N TYR A 34 22.30 -20.85 7.49
CA TYR A 34 21.70 -20.24 6.30
C TYR A 34 20.16 -20.39 6.25
N TYR A 35 19.53 -20.36 7.42
CA TYR A 35 18.09 -20.47 7.57
C TYR A 35 17.48 -19.09 7.61
N ALA A 36 16.41 -18.86 6.85
CA ALA A 36 15.61 -17.65 6.91
C ALA A 36 14.14 -17.99 7.10
N ARG A 37 13.44 -17.15 7.85
CA ARG A 37 11.99 -17.15 7.92
C ARG A 37 11.48 -15.83 7.36
N LEU A 38 10.75 -15.91 6.25
CA LEU A 38 10.11 -14.77 5.61
C LEU A 38 8.60 -14.78 5.88
N GLN A 39 8.04 -13.62 6.15
CA GLN A 39 6.61 -13.36 6.17
C GLN A 39 6.19 -12.74 4.83
N PHE A 40 5.12 -13.28 4.27
CA PHE A 40 4.44 -12.76 3.09
C PHE A 40 3.02 -12.39 3.51
N ARG A 41 2.64 -11.13 3.39
CA ARG A 41 1.27 -10.69 3.69
C ARG A 41 0.54 -10.36 2.41
N ASN A 42 -0.60 -11.01 2.21
CA ASN A 42 -1.52 -10.67 1.12
C ASN A 42 -2.31 -9.42 1.55
N ASN A 43 -2.18 -8.34 0.78
CA ASN A 43 -2.95 -7.10 0.95
C ASN A 43 -3.83 -6.82 -0.30
N ALA A 44 -3.93 -7.77 -1.24
CA ALA A 44 -4.66 -7.61 -2.50
C ALA A 44 -6.20 -7.62 -2.34
N GLY A 45 -6.70 -7.82 -1.10
CA GLY A 45 -8.13 -7.87 -0.79
C GLY A 45 -8.86 -9.08 -1.39
N LYS A 46 -8.13 -10.08 -1.87
CA LYS A 46 -8.64 -11.34 -2.44
C LYS A 46 -7.64 -12.46 -2.18
N ASP A 47 -8.13 -13.69 -2.11
CA ASP A 47 -7.28 -14.87 -2.05
C ASP A 47 -6.49 -15.02 -3.36
N LEU A 48 -5.20 -15.30 -3.24
CA LEU A 48 -4.29 -15.54 -4.37
C LEU A 48 -3.89 -17.02 -4.40
N ASN A 49 -3.53 -17.54 -5.56
CA ASN A 49 -3.13 -18.94 -5.71
C ASN A 49 -1.67 -19.05 -6.15
N ASP A 50 -1.01 -20.07 -5.59
CA ASP A 50 0.33 -20.51 -5.95
C ASP A 50 1.38 -19.41 -5.80
N LEU A 51 1.99 -19.34 -4.61
CA LEU A 51 3.01 -18.34 -4.30
C LEU A 51 4.38 -18.82 -4.78
N ASN A 52 4.92 -18.22 -5.83
CA ASN A 52 6.28 -18.45 -6.29
C ASN A 52 7.20 -17.41 -5.65
N ILE A 53 8.27 -17.88 -5.02
CA ILE A 53 9.24 -17.07 -4.29
C ILE A 53 10.60 -17.32 -4.92
N LYS A 54 11.25 -16.25 -5.36
CA LYS A 54 12.62 -16.25 -5.88
C LYS A 54 13.48 -15.33 -5.04
N ILE A 55 14.68 -15.79 -4.67
CA ILE A 55 15.64 -15.02 -3.87
C ILE A 55 16.97 -14.98 -4.61
N GLY A 56 17.32 -13.80 -5.11
CA GLY A 56 18.48 -13.61 -5.98
C GLY A 56 18.40 -14.49 -7.23
N ASP A 57 19.56 -14.97 -7.69
CA ASP A 57 19.66 -15.83 -8.87
C ASP A 57 19.65 -17.33 -8.54
N SER A 58 19.80 -17.67 -7.26
CA SER A 58 20.16 -19.03 -6.84
C SER A 58 19.03 -19.82 -6.19
N PHE A 59 17.97 -19.17 -5.74
CA PHE A 59 16.90 -19.86 -5.01
C PHE A 59 15.52 -19.55 -5.58
N GLU A 60 14.77 -20.61 -5.86
CA GLU A 60 13.38 -20.54 -6.30
C GLU A 60 12.59 -21.64 -5.58
N THR A 61 11.46 -21.27 -5.00
CA THR A 61 10.53 -22.19 -4.35
C THR A 61 9.11 -21.77 -4.66
N SER A 62 8.18 -22.71 -4.63
CA SER A 62 6.76 -22.43 -4.80
C SER A 62 5.95 -23.11 -3.72
N SER A 63 5.00 -22.37 -3.16
CA SER A 63 4.00 -22.89 -2.25
C SER A 63 2.70 -23.03 -3.03
N GLN A 64 2.35 -24.27 -3.40
CA GLN A 64 1.08 -24.57 -4.04
C GLN A 64 -0.07 -24.43 -3.06
N GLY A 65 -1.14 -23.75 -3.47
CA GLY A 65 -2.34 -23.57 -2.65
C GLY A 65 -2.80 -22.13 -2.53
N VAL A 66 -3.73 -21.91 -1.60
CA VAL A 66 -4.41 -20.61 -1.41
C VAL A 66 -3.63 -19.74 -0.44
N PHE A 67 -3.06 -18.66 -0.96
CA PHE A 67 -2.49 -17.56 -0.21
C PHE A 67 -3.60 -16.59 0.21
N LYS A 68 -4.18 -16.89 1.38
CA LYS A 68 -5.27 -16.12 1.96
C LYS A 68 -4.84 -14.71 2.35
N ASP A 69 -5.83 -13.83 2.44
CA ASP A 69 -5.67 -12.50 3.03
C ASP A 69 -5.01 -12.59 4.42
N GLY A 70 -3.97 -11.78 4.66
CA GLY A 70 -3.15 -11.83 5.87
C GLY A 70 -1.77 -12.48 5.73
N ALA A 71 -1.13 -12.76 6.88
CA ALA A 71 0.29 -13.13 6.95
C ALA A 71 0.53 -14.64 6.86
N ASN A 72 1.36 -15.06 5.91
CA ASN A 72 1.86 -16.43 5.78
C ASN A 72 3.38 -16.45 5.97
N TYR A 73 3.91 -17.57 6.45
CA TYR A 73 5.33 -17.70 6.78
C TYR A 73 5.95 -18.83 5.97
N ASN A 74 7.07 -18.56 5.32
CA ASN A 74 7.88 -19.60 4.69
C ASN A 74 9.26 -19.67 5.34
N ALA A 75 9.65 -20.89 5.67
CA ALA A 75 10.99 -21.22 6.09
C ALA A 75 11.81 -21.61 4.85
N ILE A 76 12.96 -20.97 4.70
CA ILE A 76 13.84 -21.13 3.54
C ILE A 76 15.24 -21.47 4.04
N LEU A 77 15.88 -22.42 3.38
CA LEU A 77 17.21 -22.91 3.71
C LEU A 77 18.22 -22.49 2.63
N ASN A 78 19.49 -22.45 3.01
CA ASN A 78 20.63 -22.18 2.13
C ASN A 78 20.64 -20.76 1.52
N ILE A 79 20.14 -19.76 2.23
CA ILE A 79 20.27 -18.37 1.79
C ILE A 79 21.62 -17.81 2.28
N PRO A 80 22.57 -17.49 1.37
CA PRO A 80 23.83 -16.91 1.77
C PRO A 80 23.63 -15.48 2.30
N PRO A 81 24.48 -15.02 3.23
CA PRO A 81 24.40 -13.67 3.77
C PRO A 81 24.65 -12.63 2.66
N GLY A 82 24.06 -11.44 2.83
CA GLY A 82 24.16 -10.34 1.88
C GLY A 82 22.79 -9.73 1.54
N GLU A 83 22.81 -8.68 0.70
CA GLU A 83 21.58 -8.10 0.14
C GLU A 83 21.09 -8.98 -1.01
N HIS A 84 19.84 -9.44 -0.92
CA HIS A 84 19.19 -10.19 -1.99
C HIS A 84 17.86 -9.56 -2.38
N LEU A 85 17.53 -9.62 -3.66
CA LEU A 85 16.21 -9.28 -4.14
C LEU A 85 15.28 -10.49 -3.93
N VAL A 86 14.28 -10.33 -3.08
CA VAL A 86 13.20 -11.29 -2.89
C VAL A 86 12.06 -10.90 -3.81
N SER A 87 11.79 -11.75 -4.79
CA SER A 87 10.71 -11.61 -5.75
C SER A 87 9.62 -12.62 -5.47
N VAL A 88 8.38 -12.16 -5.52
CA VAL A 88 7.20 -12.99 -5.31
C VAL A 88 6.26 -12.81 -6.49
N SER A 89 5.69 -13.91 -6.98
CA SER A 89 4.66 -13.89 -8.01
C SER A 89 3.58 -14.93 -7.76
N THR A 90 2.34 -14.61 -8.12
CA THR A 90 1.21 -15.52 -8.04
C THR A 90 0.67 -15.88 -9.42
N LYS A 91 -0.17 -16.91 -9.49
CA LYS A 91 -0.80 -17.35 -10.74
C LYS A 91 -1.68 -16.26 -11.38
N GLU A 92 -2.27 -15.40 -10.57
CA GLU A 92 -3.09 -14.27 -11.01
C GLU A 92 -2.29 -13.10 -11.59
N GLY A 93 -0.95 -13.19 -11.61
CA GLY A 93 -0.06 -12.15 -12.12
C GLY A 93 0.24 -11.04 -11.11
N VAL A 94 -0.14 -11.21 -9.84
CA VAL A 94 0.27 -10.30 -8.76
C VAL A 94 1.74 -10.57 -8.48
N SER A 95 2.55 -9.51 -8.38
CA SER A 95 3.96 -9.64 -8.07
C SER A 95 4.45 -8.53 -7.16
N SER A 96 5.44 -8.84 -6.32
CA SER A 96 6.10 -7.88 -5.44
C SER A 96 7.58 -8.21 -5.35
N ASN A 97 8.41 -7.19 -5.17
CA ASN A 97 9.85 -7.31 -5.09
C ASN A 97 10.36 -6.47 -3.93
N LYS A 98 11.10 -7.07 -3.00
CA LYS A 98 11.73 -6.35 -1.89
C LYS A 98 13.19 -6.74 -1.76
N LYS A 99 14.06 -5.76 -1.59
CA LYS A 99 15.44 -6.01 -1.16
C LYS A 99 15.45 -6.35 0.32
N VAL A 100 16.03 -7.49 0.65
CA VAL A 100 16.15 -7.97 2.02
C VAL A 100 17.63 -8.20 2.31
N TYR A 101 18.10 -7.66 3.44
CA TYR A 101 19.47 -7.85 3.89
C TYR A 101 19.54 -9.03 4.87
N PHE A 102 20.31 -10.06 4.49
CA PHE A 102 20.54 -11.24 5.32
C PHE A 102 21.89 -11.09 6.03
N SER A 103 21.90 -10.46 7.21
CA SER A 103 23.14 -10.13 7.92
C SER A 103 23.81 -11.34 8.57
N LEU A 104 25.15 -11.30 8.63
CA LEU A 104 25.98 -12.23 9.41
C LEU A 104 25.84 -12.03 10.93
N SER A 105 25.31 -10.90 11.39
CA SER A 105 25.16 -10.56 12.81
C SER A 105 23.70 -10.69 13.25
N LYS A 106 23.44 -11.59 14.22
CA LYS A 106 22.11 -11.74 14.85
C LYS A 106 21.61 -10.43 15.46
N GLN A 107 22.54 -9.53 15.84
CA GLN A 107 22.23 -8.25 16.46
C GLN A 107 21.75 -7.22 15.42
N GLU A 108 22.37 -7.19 14.24
CA GLU A 108 21.95 -6.33 13.13
C GLU A 108 20.59 -6.75 12.57
N VAL A 109 20.35 -8.06 12.40
CA VAL A 109 19.04 -8.58 11.99
C VAL A 109 17.96 -8.15 12.98
N LYS A 110 18.24 -8.22 14.29
CA LYS A 110 17.28 -7.80 15.33
C LYS A 110 17.01 -6.30 15.29
N GLU A 111 18.03 -5.48 15.08
CA GLU A 111 17.87 -4.02 14.95
C GLU A 111 17.08 -3.64 13.70
N GLU A 112 17.31 -4.31 12.57
CA GLU A 112 16.57 -4.07 11.33
C GLU A 112 15.10 -4.47 11.47
N ILE A 113 14.82 -5.65 12.05
CA ILE A 113 13.45 -6.09 12.37
C ILE A 113 12.77 -5.10 13.32
N SER A 114 13.48 -4.60 14.34
CA SER A 114 12.89 -3.64 15.27
C SER A 114 12.55 -2.30 14.61
N ARG A 115 13.41 -1.81 13.71
CA ARG A 115 13.17 -0.58 12.94
C ARG A 115 12.01 -0.72 11.98
N GLU A 116 11.89 -1.85 11.28
CA GLU A 116 10.71 -2.12 10.43
C GLU A 116 9.42 -2.16 11.26
N GLN A 117 9.43 -2.83 12.42
CA GLN A 117 8.26 -2.89 13.29
C GLN A 117 7.85 -1.53 13.87
N GLU A 118 8.81 -0.69 14.25
CA GLU A 118 8.56 0.68 14.71
C GLU A 118 7.97 1.54 13.58
N ALA A 119 8.52 1.45 12.37
CA ALA A 119 8.00 2.18 11.22
C ALA A 119 6.56 1.77 10.86
N VAL A 120 6.22 0.48 10.96
CA VAL A 120 4.84 0.00 10.76
C VAL A 120 3.90 0.54 11.84
N ARG A 121 4.32 0.53 13.11
CA ARG A 121 3.51 1.09 14.22
C ARG A 121 3.27 2.58 14.06
N GLU A 122 4.30 3.34 13.71
CA GLU A 122 4.18 4.79 13.47
C GLU A 122 3.23 5.08 12.31
N LYS A 123 3.30 4.29 11.23
CA LYS A 123 2.38 4.40 10.08
C LYS A 123 0.93 4.09 10.47
N ASP A 124 0.69 3.07 11.29
CA ASP A 124 -0.64 2.73 11.79
C ASP A 124 -1.20 3.81 12.73
N GLU A 125 -0.37 4.39 13.60
CA GLU A 125 -0.75 5.49 14.46
C GLU A 125 -1.10 6.75 13.65
N LEU A 126 -0.29 7.08 12.64
CA LEU A 126 -0.57 8.16 11.70
C LEU A 126 -1.88 7.93 10.94
N ARG A 127 -2.16 6.69 10.53
CA ARG A 127 -3.40 6.34 9.84
C ARG A 127 -4.62 6.52 10.74
N ARG A 128 -4.57 6.06 11.99
CA ARG A 128 -5.64 6.26 12.98
C ARG A 128 -5.84 7.74 13.30
N ALA A 129 -4.77 8.50 13.45
CA ALA A 129 -4.83 9.94 13.66
C ALA A 129 -5.43 10.67 12.46
N ALA A 130 -5.08 10.25 11.23
CA ALA A 130 -5.67 10.78 10.01
C ALA A 130 -7.17 10.46 9.93
N GLU A 131 -7.59 9.23 10.24
CA GLU A 131 -9.00 8.82 10.27
C GLU A 131 -9.80 9.66 11.29
N GLN A 132 -9.29 9.83 12.51
CA GLN A 132 -9.92 10.68 13.54
C GLN A 132 -10.04 12.14 13.09
N ASN A 133 -9.00 12.69 12.47
CA ASN A 133 -9.03 14.07 11.96
C ASN A 133 -10.04 14.24 10.81
N LEU A 134 -10.20 13.20 9.98
CA LEU A 134 -11.15 13.19 8.87
C LEU A 134 -12.59 13.13 9.39
N GLU A 135 -12.85 12.30 10.40
CA GLU A 135 -14.15 12.22 11.09
C GLU A 135 -14.51 13.55 11.78
N LEU A 136 -13.55 14.17 12.47
CA LEU A 136 -13.74 15.51 13.07
C LEU A 136 -14.03 16.57 12.00
N ALA A 137 -13.33 16.56 10.87
CA ALA A 137 -13.59 17.48 9.77
C ALA A 137 -14.97 17.26 9.15
N GLN A 138 -15.41 16.01 8.96
CA GLN A 138 -16.76 15.69 8.46
C GLN A 138 -17.85 16.17 9.41
N SER A 139 -17.69 15.94 10.72
CA SER A 139 -18.64 16.39 11.72
C SER A 139 -18.77 17.92 11.75
N GLN A 140 -17.67 18.66 11.60
CA GLN A 140 -17.69 20.12 11.52
C GLN A 140 -18.41 20.62 10.25
N ILE A 141 -18.18 19.96 9.12
CA ILE A 141 -18.87 20.28 7.86
C ILE A 141 -20.38 20.02 7.99
N GLU A 142 -20.80 18.93 8.65
CA GLU A 142 -22.21 18.65 8.91
C GLU A 142 -22.84 19.69 9.83
N ILE A 143 -22.16 20.08 10.92
CA ILE A 143 -22.63 21.11 11.85
C ILE A 143 -22.75 22.47 11.13
N GLU A 144 -21.78 22.83 10.29
CA GLU A 144 -21.85 24.06 9.48
C GLU A 144 -22.97 24.00 8.43
N ARG A 145 -23.16 22.85 7.78
CA ARG A 145 -24.24 22.64 6.81
C ARG A 145 -25.60 22.74 7.48
N GLU A 146 -25.77 22.15 8.64
CA GLU A 146 -27.01 22.19 9.42
C GLU A 146 -27.30 23.60 9.93
N LYS A 147 -26.28 24.32 10.42
CA LYS A 147 -26.39 25.75 10.75
C LYS A 147 -26.75 26.60 9.52
N ALA A 148 -26.15 26.34 8.36
CA ALA A 148 -26.43 27.07 7.12
C ALA A 148 -27.83 26.75 6.53
N MET A 149 -28.34 25.54 6.74
CA MET A 149 -29.73 25.16 6.42
C MET A 149 -30.73 25.83 7.37
N ASN A 150 -30.45 25.81 8.69
CA ASN A 150 -31.30 26.46 9.69
C ASN A 150 -31.31 27.99 9.57
N LEU A 151 -30.23 28.60 9.07
CA LEU A 151 -30.15 30.03 8.76
C LEU A 151 -30.75 30.39 7.38
N GLY A 152 -31.28 29.43 6.62
CA GLY A 152 -31.95 29.66 5.34
C GLY A 152 -31.04 30.11 4.19
N ILE A 153 -29.72 29.97 4.32
CA ILE A 153 -28.73 30.44 3.32
C ILE A 153 -28.58 29.41 2.19
N ILE A 154 -28.77 28.12 2.48
CA ILE A 154 -28.67 27.03 1.49
C ILE A 154 -30.06 26.43 1.27
N LYS A 155 -30.74 26.83 0.20
CA LYS A 155 -31.85 26.05 -0.34
C LYS A 155 -31.31 24.71 -0.82
N GLU A 156 -31.90 23.63 -0.36
CA GLU A 156 -31.60 22.25 -0.72
C GLU A 156 -31.62 22.07 -2.25
N SER A 157 -30.50 22.32 -2.91
CA SER A 157 -30.39 22.21 -4.36
C SER A 157 -29.63 20.93 -4.70
N LYS A 158 -30.36 19.83 -4.87
CA LYS A 158 -29.87 18.57 -5.48
C LYS A 158 -29.11 18.78 -6.81
N LYS A 159 -29.26 19.95 -7.44
CA LYS A 159 -28.59 20.30 -8.70
C LYS A 159 -27.10 20.64 -8.55
N MET A 160 -26.64 21.15 -7.40
CA MET A 160 -25.21 21.48 -7.24
C MET A 160 -24.33 20.23 -7.10
N ASP A 161 -24.81 19.21 -6.39
CA ASP A 161 -24.08 17.95 -6.22
C ASP A 161 -23.87 17.23 -7.57
N ILE A 162 -24.86 17.26 -8.46
CA ILE A 162 -24.77 16.63 -9.80
C ILE A 162 -23.76 17.37 -10.69
N ILE A 163 -23.70 18.70 -10.64
CA ILE A 163 -22.74 19.49 -11.44
C ILE A 163 -21.32 19.27 -10.93
N LEU A 164 -21.12 19.21 -9.61
CA LEU A 164 -19.80 18.96 -9.01
C LEU A 164 -19.31 17.55 -9.33
N ILE A 165 -20.16 16.54 -9.20
CA ILE A 165 -19.84 15.14 -9.55
C ILE A 165 -19.56 15.03 -11.06
N GLY A 166 -20.36 15.68 -11.90
CA GLY A 166 -20.13 15.72 -13.35
C GLY A 166 -18.80 16.37 -13.74
N ALA A 167 -18.41 17.44 -13.05
CA ALA A 167 -17.13 18.12 -13.28
C ALA A 167 -15.92 17.25 -12.88
N ILE A 168 -16.04 16.49 -11.78
CA ILE A 168 -14.99 15.56 -11.33
C ILE A 168 -14.82 14.40 -12.33
N ILE A 169 -15.92 13.81 -12.79
CA ILE A 169 -15.89 12.73 -13.78
C ILE A 169 -15.26 13.22 -15.10
N ALA A 170 -15.65 14.39 -15.59
CA ALA A 170 -15.08 14.98 -16.81
C ALA A 170 -13.57 15.25 -16.68
N PHE A 171 -13.12 15.67 -15.49
CA PHE A 171 -11.70 15.91 -15.22
C PHE A 171 -10.88 14.61 -15.23
N ILE A 172 -11.39 13.54 -14.61
CA ILE A 172 -10.74 12.22 -14.60
C ILE A 172 -10.64 11.66 -16.03
N VAL A 173 -11.71 11.74 -16.81
CA VAL A 173 -11.72 11.32 -18.23
C VAL A 173 -10.71 12.13 -19.04
N GLY A 174 -10.62 13.44 -18.81
CA GLY A 174 -9.63 14.31 -19.47
C GLY A 174 -8.19 13.89 -19.18
N ILE A 175 -7.86 13.55 -17.93
CA ILE A 175 -6.54 13.06 -17.54
C ILE A 175 -6.22 11.72 -18.23
N ILE A 176 -7.18 10.80 -18.28
CA ILE A 176 -7.00 9.49 -18.94
C ILE A 176 -6.71 9.66 -20.44
N ILE A 177 -7.44 10.55 -21.13
CA ILE A 177 -7.23 10.86 -22.54
C ILE A 177 -5.84 11.47 -22.78
N ILE A 178 -5.44 12.45 -21.95
CA ILE A 178 -4.11 13.08 -22.05
C ILE A 178 -3.00 12.04 -21.83
N TYR A 179 -3.16 11.17 -20.82
CA TYR A 179 -2.21 10.10 -20.55
C TYR A 179 -2.07 9.12 -21.72
N TRP A 180 -3.18 8.72 -22.34
CA TRP A 180 -3.18 7.90 -23.56
C TRP A 180 -2.46 8.59 -24.72
N PHE A 181 -2.70 9.89 -24.93
CA PHE A 181 -2.08 10.66 -26.01
C PHE A 181 -0.57 10.83 -25.84
N ILE A 182 -0.09 10.96 -24.59
CA ILE A 182 1.33 11.02 -24.26
C ILE A 182 2.00 9.65 -24.43
N ARG A 183 1.31 8.57 -24.07
CA ARG A 183 1.82 7.19 -24.19
C ARG A 183 1.87 6.72 -25.65
N GLY A 184 0.86 7.02 -26.46
CA GLY A 184 0.80 6.63 -27.88
C GLY A 184 1.76 7.39 -28.81
N LYS A 185 2.43 8.44 -28.32
CA LYS A 185 3.49 9.16 -29.06
C LYS A 185 4.90 8.58 -28.83
N LYS A 186 5.03 7.59 -27.96
CA LYS A 186 6.31 6.93 -27.64
C LYS A 186 6.50 5.59 -28.37
N GLU A 187 5.60 5.22 -29.26
CA GLU A 187 5.75 4.17 -30.27
C GLU A 187 5.99 4.82 -31.63
#